data_AF-A0A699TE88-F1
#
_entry.id   AF-A0A699TE88-F1
#
_cell.length_a   1.000
_cell.length_b   1.000
_cell.length_c   1.000
_cell.angle_alpha   90.00
_cell.angle_beta   90.00
_cell.angle_gamma   90.00
#
_symmetry.space_group_name_H-M   'P 1'
#
loop_
_entity.id
_entity.type
_entity.pdbx_description
1 polymer ?
#
loop_
_entity_poly.entity_id
_entity_poly.type
_entity_poly.pdbx_seq_one_letter_code
_entity_poly.pdbx_strand_id
1 'polypeptide(L)'
;MDEEYARKLHEELNKDIDWDVTIDHVKQKAKEDPYVQRYQVMKKRPQTKAQARRNMIMYLKNVDGFRLDYFKGMSYDDIHQIFEAKFNSNIEFLLKIKERLEEEENRAIESINETPA
;
A
#
# COMPACT_ATOMS: atom_id res chain seq x y z
N MET A 1 35.17 11.66 -26.74
CA MET A 1 34.28 10.49 -26.93
C MET A 1 33.15 11.01 -27.78
N ASP A 2 33.11 10.60 -29.04
CA ASP A 2 32.20 11.20 -30.02
C ASP A 2 30.78 10.66 -29.81
N GLU A 3 29.79 11.54 -29.85
CA GLU A 3 28.37 11.22 -29.63
C GLU A 3 27.85 10.14 -30.60
N GLU A 4 28.44 10.07 -31.78
CA GLU A 4 28.18 9.05 -32.80
C GLU A 4 28.67 7.65 -32.38
N TYR A 5 29.78 7.58 -31.65
CA TYR A 5 30.32 6.33 -31.10
C TYR A 5 29.40 5.77 -30.00
N ALA A 6 28.85 6.64 -29.14
CA ALA A 6 27.88 6.23 -28.12
C ALA A 6 26.59 5.70 -28.76
N ARG A 7 26.10 6.34 -29.82
CA ARG A 7 24.89 5.91 -30.56
C ARG A 7 25.09 4.54 -31.22
N LYS A 8 26.24 4.33 -31.85
CA LYS A 8 26.59 3.06 -32.50
C LYS A 8 26.74 1.92 -31.49
N LEU A 9 27.39 2.17 -30.35
CA LEU A 9 27.51 1.19 -29.26
C LEU A 9 26.13 0.79 -28.71
N HIS A 10 25.22 1.76 -28.58
CA HIS A 10 23.87 1.51 -28.08
C HIS A 10 23.02 0.70 -29.07
N GLU A 11 23.18 0.92 -30.38
CA GLU A 11 22.53 0.11 -31.43
C GLU A 11 23.09 -1.31 -31.51
N GLU A 12 24.41 -1.47 -31.36
CA GLU A 12 25.09 -2.77 -31.43
C GLU A 12 24.73 -3.66 -30.24
N LEU A 13 24.71 -3.11 -29.02
CA LEU A 13 24.27 -3.82 -27.83
C LEU A 13 22.80 -4.22 -27.87
N ASN A 14 21.95 -3.49 -28.61
CA ASN A 14 20.51 -3.72 -28.63
C ASN A 14 20.06 -4.78 -29.66
N LYS A 15 20.94 -5.19 -30.60
CA LYS A 15 20.64 -6.19 -31.65
C LYS A 15 20.67 -7.63 -31.15
N ASP A 16 21.42 -7.90 -30.08
CA ASP A 16 21.62 -9.25 -29.54
C ASP A 16 20.84 -9.52 -28.23
N ILE A 17 20.11 -8.52 -27.71
CA ILE A 17 19.30 -8.69 -26.50
C ILE A 17 17.88 -9.08 -26.90
N ASP A 18 17.54 -10.34 -26.66
CA ASP A 18 16.16 -10.79 -26.67
C ASP A 18 15.43 -10.17 -25.46
N TRP A 19 14.74 -9.07 -25.72
CA TRP A 19 14.01 -8.31 -24.72
C TRP A 19 12.88 -9.12 -24.08
N ASP A 20 12.27 -10.06 -24.82
CA ASP A 20 11.21 -10.92 -24.27
C ASP A 20 11.80 -11.92 -23.26
N VAL A 21 12.93 -12.54 -23.59
CA VAL A 21 13.67 -13.42 -22.66
C VAL A 21 14.15 -12.63 -21.44
N THR A 22 14.62 -11.40 -21.63
CA THR A 22 15.10 -10.55 -20.54
C THR A 22 13.96 -10.16 -19.59
N ILE A 23 12.80 -9.77 -20.14
CA ILE A 23 11.61 -9.45 -19.36
C ILE A 23 11.08 -10.68 -18.61
N ASP A 24 11.06 -11.85 -19.26
CA ASP A 24 10.61 -13.09 -18.63
C ASP A 24 11.54 -13.55 -17.51
N HIS A 25 12.87 -13.37 -17.66
CA HIS A 25 13.83 -13.62 -16.61
C HIS A 25 13.64 -12.67 -15.40
N VAL A 26 13.37 -11.39 -15.65
CA VAL A 26 13.03 -10.43 -14.58
C VAL A 26 11.74 -10.81 -13.87
N LYS A 27 10.70 -11.22 -14.61
CA LYS A 27 9.43 -11.72 -14.03
C LYS A 27 9.63 -13.00 -13.23
N GLN A 28 10.51 -13.91 -13.66
CA GLN A 28 10.86 -15.12 -12.91
C GLN A 28 11.59 -14.78 -11.61
N LYS A 29 12.63 -13.92 -11.66
CA LYS A 29 13.32 -13.44 -10.45
C LYS A 29 12.38 -12.72 -9.49
N ALA A 30 11.44 -11.93 -10.00
CA ALA A 30 10.43 -11.27 -9.17
C ALA A 30 9.48 -12.27 -8.49
N LYS A 31 9.20 -13.44 -9.10
CA LYS A 31 8.43 -14.50 -8.45
C LYS A 31 9.24 -15.26 -7.39
N GLU A 32 10.56 -15.35 -7.59
CA GLU A 32 11.48 -15.96 -6.64
C GLU A 32 11.86 -15.04 -5.49
N ASP A 33 11.59 -13.74 -5.60
CA ASP A 33 11.79 -12.79 -4.52
C ASP A 33 11.09 -13.26 -3.22
N PRO A 34 11.82 -13.40 -2.10
CA PRO A 34 11.27 -13.94 -0.86
C PRO A 34 10.07 -13.15 -0.32
N TYR A 35 10.00 -11.85 -0.59
CA TYR A 35 8.88 -11.01 -0.18
C TYR A 35 7.65 -11.27 -1.07
N VAL A 36 7.83 -11.37 -2.38
CA VAL A 36 6.76 -11.73 -3.33
C VAL A 36 6.21 -13.14 -3.04
N GLN A 37 7.08 -14.12 -2.75
CA GLN A 37 6.67 -15.47 -2.37
C GLN A 37 5.84 -15.47 -1.07
N ARG A 38 6.30 -14.77 -0.03
CA ARG A 38 5.57 -14.64 1.25
C ARG A 38 4.22 -13.99 1.06
N TYR A 39 4.15 -12.93 0.25
CA TYR A 39 2.90 -12.26 -0.08
C TYR A 39 1.93 -13.19 -0.83
N GLN A 40 2.40 -13.91 -1.85
CA GLN A 40 1.60 -14.91 -2.59
C GLN A 40 1.05 -16.00 -1.66
N VAL A 41 1.88 -16.53 -0.76
CA VAL A 41 1.48 -17.53 0.23
C VAL A 41 0.47 -16.97 1.21
N MET A 42 0.69 -15.76 1.74
CA MET A 42 -0.26 -15.08 2.63
C MET A 42 -1.61 -14.81 1.95
N LYS A 43 -1.60 -14.44 0.67
CA LYS A 43 -2.81 -14.17 -0.12
C LYS A 43 -3.61 -15.45 -0.42
N LYS A 44 -2.92 -16.58 -0.61
CA LYS A 44 -3.53 -17.90 -0.83
C LYS A 44 -4.00 -18.59 0.44
N ARG A 45 -3.51 -18.15 1.62
CA ARG A 45 -3.92 -18.70 2.91
C ARG A 45 -5.29 -18.12 3.26
N PRO A 46 -6.37 -18.92 3.34
CA PRO A 46 -7.65 -18.41 3.80
C PRO A 46 -7.46 -17.93 5.24
N GLN A 47 -7.64 -16.63 5.52
CA GLN A 47 -7.79 -16.22 6.91
C GLN A 47 -9.08 -16.85 7.43
N THR A 48 -8.97 -17.73 8.43
CA THR A 48 -10.14 -18.33 9.04
C THR A 48 -10.99 -17.23 9.70
N LYS A 49 -12.32 -17.39 9.74
CA LYS A 49 -13.21 -16.44 10.44
C LYS A 49 -12.74 -16.17 11.88
N ALA A 50 -12.16 -17.16 12.55
CA ALA A 50 -11.57 -17.00 13.88
C ALA A 50 -10.34 -16.08 13.91
N GLN A 51 -9.46 -16.17 12.91
CA GLN A 51 -8.30 -15.28 12.81
C GLN A 51 -8.73 -13.84 12.47
N ALA A 52 -9.63 -13.68 11.50
CA ALA A 52 -10.20 -12.38 11.15
C ALA A 52 -10.90 -11.74 12.37
N ARG A 53 -11.68 -12.52 13.13
CA ARG A 53 -12.29 -12.08 14.39
C ARG A 53 -11.24 -11.56 15.39
N ARG A 54 -10.15 -12.31 15.61
CA ARG A 54 -9.08 -11.88 16.53
C ARG A 54 -8.42 -10.59 16.07
N ASN A 55 -8.17 -10.45 14.76
CA ASN A 55 -7.58 -9.25 14.19
C ASN A 55 -8.50 -8.02 14.39
N MET A 56 -9.81 -8.16 14.14
CA MET A 56 -10.79 -7.08 14.36
C MET A 56 -10.86 -6.65 15.84
N ILE A 57 -10.91 -7.61 16.77
CA ILE A 57 -10.90 -7.33 18.21
C ILE A 57 -9.61 -6.60 18.62
N MET A 58 -8.47 -7.03 18.10
CA MET A 58 -7.18 -6.39 18.41
C MET A 58 -7.11 -4.96 17.87
N TYR A 59 -7.63 -4.71 16.67
CA TYR A 59 -7.74 -3.35 16.13
C TYR A 59 -8.59 -2.47 17.03
N LEU A 60 -9.81 -2.92 17.37
CA LEU A 60 -10.72 -2.16 18.23
C LEU A 60 -10.14 -1.90 19.63
N LYS A 61 -9.39 -2.85 20.19
CA LYS A 61 -8.65 -2.63 21.44
C LYS A 61 -7.61 -1.53 21.30
N ASN A 62 -6.82 -1.55 20.24
CA ASN A 62 -5.66 -0.68 20.08
C ASN A 62 -6.05 0.74 19.63
N VAL A 63 -7.06 0.87 18.77
CA VAL A 63 -7.48 2.14 18.18
C VAL A 63 -8.52 2.84 19.03
N ASP A 64 -9.54 2.12 19.48
CA ASP A 64 -10.69 2.68 20.20
C ASP A 64 -10.66 2.37 21.71
N GLY A 65 -9.66 1.63 22.20
CA GLY A 65 -9.52 1.32 23.62
C GLY A 65 -10.52 0.29 24.17
N PHE A 66 -11.19 -0.49 23.29
CA PHE A 66 -12.14 -1.50 23.76
C PHE A 66 -11.46 -2.55 24.65
N ARG A 67 -12.16 -2.94 25.72
CA ARG A 67 -11.72 -4.07 26.55
C ARG A 67 -11.99 -5.40 25.84
N LEU A 68 -11.11 -6.38 26.03
CA LEU A 68 -11.26 -7.70 25.40
C LEU A 68 -12.50 -8.46 25.89
N ASP A 69 -12.91 -8.24 27.13
CA ASP A 69 -14.08 -8.92 27.72
C ASP A 69 -15.41 -8.43 27.16
N TYR A 70 -15.45 -7.23 26.59
CA TYR A 70 -16.61 -6.74 25.83
C TYR A 70 -17.01 -7.74 24.74
N PHE A 71 -16.04 -8.28 24.00
CA PHE A 71 -16.26 -9.20 22.86
C PHE A 71 -16.55 -10.66 23.24
N LYS A 72 -16.65 -10.98 24.53
CA LYS A 72 -16.99 -12.34 24.98
C LYS A 72 -18.44 -12.67 24.61
N GLY A 73 -18.65 -13.81 23.97
CA GLY A 73 -19.98 -14.26 23.55
C GLY A 73 -20.53 -13.59 22.29
N MET A 74 -19.94 -12.49 21.80
CA MET A 74 -20.35 -11.88 20.52
C MET A 74 -20.06 -12.79 19.33
N SER A 75 -20.91 -12.72 18.31
CA SER A 75 -20.71 -13.43 17.04
C SER A 75 -19.63 -12.77 16.19
N TYR A 76 -19.22 -13.42 15.09
CA TYR A 76 -18.33 -12.79 14.11
C TYR A 76 -19.00 -11.56 13.48
N ASP A 77 -20.28 -11.66 13.14
CA ASP A 77 -21.01 -10.63 12.39
C ASP A 77 -21.22 -9.37 13.24
N ASP A 78 -21.51 -9.52 14.54
CA ASP A 78 -21.63 -8.39 15.47
C ASP A 78 -20.31 -7.61 15.59
N ILE A 79 -19.20 -8.35 15.74
CA ILE A 79 -17.85 -7.76 15.84
C ILE A 79 -17.47 -7.09 14.52
N HIS A 80 -17.85 -7.71 13.39
CA HIS A 80 -17.60 -7.18 12.07
C HIS A 80 -18.32 -5.85 11.85
N GLN A 81 -19.58 -5.74 12.24
CA GLN A 81 -20.34 -4.48 12.15
C GLN A 81 -19.70 -3.36 12.98
N ILE A 82 -19.27 -3.66 14.21
CA ILE A 82 -18.60 -2.68 15.08
C ILE A 82 -17.27 -2.24 14.45
N PHE A 83 -16.49 -3.20 13.97
CA PHE A 83 -15.22 -2.93 13.28
C PHE A 83 -15.43 -2.05 12.05
N GLU A 84 -16.39 -2.37 11.19
CA GLU A 84 -16.68 -1.63 9.97
C GLU A 84 -17.07 -0.18 10.27
N ALA A 85 -17.96 0.04 11.25
CA ALA A 85 -18.36 1.39 11.66
C ALA A 85 -17.16 2.23 12.14
N LYS A 86 -16.28 1.64 12.96
CA LYS A 86 -15.08 2.33 13.47
C LYS A 86 -14.03 2.55 12.39
N PHE A 87 -13.80 1.55 11.55
CA PHE A 87 -12.85 1.64 10.45
C PHE A 87 -13.27 2.73 9.46
N ASN A 88 -14.54 2.75 9.04
CA ASN A 88 -15.05 3.75 8.11
C ASN A 88 -14.95 5.18 8.68
N SER A 89 -15.28 5.37 9.96
CA SER A 89 -15.12 6.67 10.63
C SER A 89 -13.65 7.13 10.66
N ASN A 90 -12.71 6.21 10.89
CA ASN A 90 -11.28 6.53 10.83
C ASN A 90 -10.80 6.88 9.42
N ILE A 91 -11.30 6.17 8.39
CA ILE A 91 -10.99 6.49 6.99
C ILE A 91 -11.52 7.86 6.61
N GLU A 92 -12.75 8.19 6.99
CA GLU A 92 -13.34 9.51 6.76
C GLU A 92 -12.51 10.62 7.42
N PHE A 93 -12.08 10.41 8.66
CA PHE A 93 -11.21 11.34 9.37
C PHE A 93 -9.86 11.54 8.67
N LEU A 94 -9.22 10.46 8.22
CA LEU A 94 -7.95 10.53 7.50
C LEU A 94 -8.07 11.25 6.15
N LEU A 95 -9.15 11.01 5.41
CA LEU A 95 -9.43 11.71 4.16
C LEU A 95 -9.56 13.22 4.39
N LYS A 96 -10.28 13.61 5.44
CA LYS A 96 -10.43 15.02 5.81
C LYS A 96 -9.10 15.69 6.20
N ILE A 97 -8.21 14.96 6.87
CA ILE A 97 -6.86 15.49 7.17
C ILE A 97 -6.06 15.68 5.89
N LYS A 98 -6.09 14.70 4.98
CA LYS A 98 -5.34 14.76 3.73
C LYS A 98 -5.77 15.98 2.90
N GLU A 99 -7.08 16.19 2.76
CA GLU A 99 -7.64 17.35 2.03
C GLU A 99 -7.19 18.68 2.65
N ARG A 100 -7.26 18.81 3.98
CA ARG A 100 -6.79 20.02 4.67
C ARG A 100 -5.30 20.29 4.49
N LEU A 101 -4.47 19.25 4.51
CA LEU A 101 -3.03 19.39 4.28
C LEU A 101 -2.72 19.85 2.85
N GLU A 102 -3.44 19.32 1.86
CA GLU A 102 -3.31 19.72 0.46
C GLU A 102 -3.77 21.18 0.25
N GLU A 103 -4.87 21.60 0.87
CA GLU A 103 -5.28 23.01 0.86
C GLU A 103 -4.25 23.95 1.52
N GLU A 104 -3.66 23.53 2.63
CA GLU A 104 -2.64 24.32 3.35
C GLU A 104 -1.35 24.44 2.54
N GLU A 105 -0.92 23.35 1.88
CA GLU A 105 0.21 23.35 0.95
C GLU A 105 -0.04 24.30 -0.22
N ASN A 106 -1.23 24.26 -0.83
CA ASN A 106 -1.59 25.16 -1.93
C ASN A 106 -1.59 26.63 -1.49
N ARG A 107 -2.16 26.95 -0.32
CA ARG A 107 -2.12 28.32 0.25
C ARG A 107 -0.69 28.79 0.53
N ALA A 108 0.17 27.90 1.04
CA ALA A 108 1.57 28.21 1.28
C ALA A 108 2.31 28.53 -0.03
N ILE A 109 2.09 27.74 -1.09
CA ILE A 109 2.63 27.98 -2.43
C ILE A 109 2.15 29.33 -3.00
N GLU A 110 0.85 29.62 -2.89
CA GLU A 110 0.28 30.91 -3.32
C GLU A 110 0.93 32.09 -2.57
N SER A 111 1.09 31.99 -1.25
CA SER A 111 1.72 33.05 -0.44
C SER A 111 3.19 33.33 -0.80
N ILE A 112 3.93 32.30 -1.24
CA ILE A 112 5.32 32.45 -1.71
C ILE A 112 5.35 33.19 -3.06
N ASN A 113 4.39 32.89 -3.95
CA ASN A 113 4.34 33.47 -5.30
C ASN A 113 3.80 34.91 -5.32
N GLU A 114 3.05 35.34 -4.31
CA GLU A 114 2.50 36.70 -4.20
C GLU A 114 3.46 37.73 -3.59
N THR A 115 4.59 37.31 -3.01
CA THR A 115 5.60 38.23 -2.47
C THR A 115 6.51 38.71 -3.62
N PRO A 116 6.40 39.97 -4.10
CA PRO A 116 7.29 40.47 -5.14
C PRO A 116 8.66 40.76 -4.51
N ALA A 117 9.73 40.36 -5.19
CA ALA A 117 11.09 40.80 -4.89
C ALA A 117 11.25 42.32 -5.09
#